data_AF-A0A954ZKB5-F1
#
_entry.id   AF-A0A954ZKB5-F1
#
_cell.length_a   1.000
_cell.length_b   1.000
_cell.length_c   1.000
_cell.angle_alpha   90.00
_cell.angle_beta   90.00
_cell.angle_gamma   90.00
#
_symmetry.space_group_name_H-M   'P 1'
#
loop_
_entity.id
_entity.type
_entity.pdbx_description
1 polymer ?
#
loop_
_entity_poly.entity_id
_entity_poly.type
_entity_poly.pdbx_seq_one_letter_code
_entity_poly.pdbx_strand_id
1 'polypeptide(L)'
;SSGITGLEFLEGSQKNGTFKSWTIRELLSSKGLMTEGRQMKHCVATYASSCARGHCSIWTMEVESIEGFAKVVTIEVRNNSRLICQVRGKANRLAIEKERRVIQRWAESAGLRIASYV
;
A
#
# COMPACT_ATOMS: atom_id res chain seq x y z
N SER A 1 13.70 -3.26 -6.90
CA SER A 1 13.21 -2.81 -5.59
C SER A 1 13.51 -1.34 -5.44
N SER A 2 12.61 -0.60 -4.80
CA SER A 2 12.72 0.83 -4.52
C SER A 2 13.74 1.19 -3.43
N GLY A 3 14.18 0.22 -2.62
CA GLY A 3 15.02 0.48 -1.45
C GLY A 3 14.30 1.16 -0.28
N ILE A 4 12.98 1.32 -0.35
CA ILE A 4 12.15 1.83 0.75
C ILE A 4 11.75 0.65 1.64
N THR A 5 11.71 0.83 2.95
CA THR A 5 11.26 -0.19 3.89
C THR A 5 9.72 -0.21 3.96
N GLY A 6 9.14 -1.42 4.02
CA GLY A 6 7.71 -1.60 4.26
C GLY A 6 7.28 -1.24 5.68
N LEU A 7 6.01 -1.50 5.99
CA LEU A 7 5.46 -1.37 7.35
C LEU A 7 4.94 -2.73 7.81
N GLU A 8 5.20 -3.05 9.07
CA GLU A 8 4.42 -4.03 9.85
C GLU A 8 3.95 -3.34 11.12
N PHE A 9 2.65 -3.42 11.40
CA PHE A 9 2.04 -2.74 12.53
C PHE A 9 0.93 -3.59 13.14
N LEU A 10 1.07 -3.91 14.43
CA LEU A 10 0.05 -4.61 15.21
C LEU A 10 -0.87 -3.60 15.92
N GLU A 11 -2.16 -3.78 15.75
CA GLU A 11 -3.20 -3.04 16.44
C GLU A 11 -4.03 -3.96 17.34
N GLY A 12 -4.45 -3.45 18.50
CA GLY A 12 -5.37 -4.14 19.40
C GLY A 12 -4.68 -5.07 20.39
N SER A 13 -5.47 -5.92 21.06
CA SER A 13 -4.97 -6.87 22.06
C SER A 13 -5.49 -8.27 21.77
N GLN A 14 -4.58 -9.24 21.80
CA GLN A 14 -4.89 -10.66 21.62
C GLN A 14 -5.88 -11.16 22.69
N LYS A 15 -5.84 -10.58 23.90
CA LYS A 15 -6.74 -10.95 25.02
C LYS A 15 -8.22 -10.73 24.72
N ASN A 16 -8.56 -9.78 23.85
CA ASN A 16 -9.94 -9.43 23.54
C ASN A 16 -10.39 -9.90 22.14
N GLY A 17 -9.55 -10.66 21.42
CA GLY A 17 -9.85 -11.13 20.06
C GLY A 17 -9.90 -10.01 19.00
N THR A 18 -9.40 -8.81 19.30
CA THR A 18 -9.48 -7.63 18.41
C THR A 18 -8.18 -7.31 17.68
N PHE A 19 -7.20 -8.22 17.70
CA PHE A 19 -5.91 -7.97 17.09
C PHE A 19 -6.02 -7.85 15.56
N LYS A 20 -5.32 -6.86 14.99
CA LYS A 20 -5.17 -6.67 13.54
C LYS A 20 -3.71 -6.47 13.20
N SER A 21 -3.19 -7.26 12.27
CA SER A 21 -1.86 -7.07 11.68
C SER A 21 -1.99 -6.30 10.38
N TRP A 22 -1.32 -5.16 10.29
CA TRP A 22 -1.27 -4.33 9.08
C TRP A 22 0.11 -4.46 8.44
N THR A 23 0.14 -4.73 7.14
CA THR A 23 1.38 -4.84 6.38
C THR A 23 1.34 -3.94 5.14
N ILE A 24 2.44 -3.24 4.86
CA ILE A 24 2.67 -2.53 3.60
C ILE A 24 3.93 -3.09 2.95
N ARG A 25 3.80 -3.64 1.74
CA ARG A 25 4.92 -4.28 1.03
C ARG A 25 4.96 -3.94 -0.46
N GLU A 26 6.17 -3.89 -1.02
CA GLU A 26 6.41 -3.56 -2.42
C GLU A 26 6.00 -4.73 -3.33
N LEU A 27 5.36 -4.41 -4.46
CA LEU A 27 5.06 -5.38 -5.52
C LEU A 27 6.20 -5.38 -6.54
N LEU A 28 7.12 -6.32 -6.39
CA LEU A 28 8.38 -6.37 -7.15
C LEU A 28 8.29 -7.06 -8.52
N SER A 29 7.16 -7.66 -8.87
CA SER A 29 7.04 -8.44 -10.11
C SER A 29 5.83 -8.03 -10.94
N SER A 30 5.97 -8.10 -12.27
CA SER A 30 4.86 -7.89 -13.21
C SER A 30 3.67 -8.80 -12.91
N LYS A 31 3.92 -10.03 -12.48
CA LYS A 31 2.88 -10.96 -12.01
C LYS A 31 2.17 -10.45 -10.76
N GLY A 32 2.92 -9.96 -9.77
CA GLY A 32 2.36 -9.33 -8.57
C GLY A 32 1.48 -8.12 -8.90
N LEU A 33 1.95 -7.24 -9.78
CA LEU A 33 1.19 -6.08 -10.25
C LEU A 33 -0.10 -6.48 -11.00
N MET A 34 -0.03 -7.51 -11.85
CA MET A 34 -1.20 -8.05 -12.56
C MET A 34 -2.24 -8.63 -11.60
N THR A 35 -1.80 -9.45 -10.64
CA THR A 35 -2.69 -10.03 -9.63
C THR A 35 -3.32 -8.93 -8.78
N GLU A 36 -2.54 -7.94 -8.33
CA GLU A 36 -3.04 -6.82 -7.55
C GLU A 36 -4.10 -6.02 -8.33
N GLY A 37 -3.78 -5.60 -9.56
CA GLY A 37 -4.70 -4.81 -10.35
C GLY A 37 -5.98 -5.56 -10.69
N ARG A 38 -5.93 -6.89 -10.89
CA ARG A 38 -7.15 -7.72 -11.06
C ARG A 38 -8.00 -7.74 -9.78
N GLN A 39 -7.39 -7.98 -8.62
CA GLN A 39 -8.11 -8.04 -7.33
C GLN A 39 -8.69 -6.68 -6.93
N MET A 40 -7.94 -5.61 -7.17
CA MET A 40 -8.31 -4.23 -6.83
C MET A 40 -9.13 -3.54 -7.93
N LYS A 41 -9.31 -4.17 -9.10
CA LYS A 41 -9.96 -3.60 -10.31
C LYS A 41 -9.29 -2.30 -10.78
N HIS A 42 -7.96 -2.28 -10.84
CA HIS A 42 -7.15 -1.17 -11.35
C HIS A 42 -6.52 -1.51 -12.72
N CYS A 43 -6.14 -0.48 -13.48
CA CYS A 43 -5.40 -0.68 -14.73
C CYS A 43 -3.94 -1.06 -14.43
N VAL A 44 -3.55 -2.29 -14.76
CA VAL A 44 -2.19 -2.81 -14.50
C VAL A 44 -1.14 -2.20 -15.44
N ALA A 45 -1.53 -1.87 -16.67
CA ALA A 45 -0.60 -1.41 -17.71
C ALA A 45 0.17 -0.13 -17.29
N THR A 46 -0.51 0.76 -16.56
CA THR A 46 0.05 1.99 -15.99
C THR A 46 1.10 1.73 -14.92
N TYR A 47 0.96 0.66 -14.14
CA TYR A 47 1.92 0.29 -13.10
C TYR A 47 3.17 -0.37 -13.66
N ALA A 48 3.00 -1.32 -14.57
CA ALA A 48 4.11 -2.16 -15.06
C ALA A 48 5.18 -1.35 -15.81
N SER A 49 4.76 -0.41 -16.66
CA SER A 49 5.68 0.40 -17.47
C SER A 49 6.50 1.39 -16.64
N SER A 50 5.88 2.08 -15.68
CA SER A 50 6.55 3.06 -14.81
C SER A 50 7.45 2.41 -13.76
N CYS A 51 7.06 1.25 -13.22
CA CYS A 51 7.89 0.47 -12.31
C CYS A 51 9.13 -0.10 -13.02
N ALA A 52 8.99 -0.59 -14.26
CA ALA A 52 10.11 -1.14 -15.03
C ALA A 52 11.21 -0.09 -15.29
N ARG A 53 10.84 1.19 -15.38
CA ARG A 53 11.78 2.32 -15.54
C ARG A 53 12.32 2.85 -14.21
N GLY A 54 11.87 2.32 -13.06
CA GLY A 54 12.30 2.74 -11.73
C GLY A 54 11.76 4.10 -11.26
N HIS A 55 10.86 4.73 -12.01
CA HIS A 55 10.31 6.06 -11.66
C HIS A 55 9.35 6.01 -10.46
N CYS A 56 8.57 4.94 -10.37
CA CYS A 56 7.69 4.70 -9.24
C CYS A 56 7.82 3.27 -8.72
N SER A 57 7.27 3.04 -7.52
CA SER A 57 7.06 1.73 -6.93
C SER A 57 5.61 1.61 -6.50
N ILE A 58 5.08 0.39 -6.61
CA ILE A 58 3.72 0.07 -6.19
C ILE A 58 3.77 -0.82 -4.97
N TRP A 59 2.91 -0.49 -4.03
CA TRP A 59 2.80 -1.12 -2.74
C TRP A 59 1.37 -1.58 -2.51
N THR A 60 1.22 -2.71 -1.83
CA THR A 60 -0.08 -3.19 -1.36
C THR A 60 -0.12 -3.06 0.16
N MET A 61 -1.24 -2.55 0.67
CA MET A 61 -1.56 -2.56 2.09
C MET A 61 -2.57 -3.67 2.38
N GLU A 62 -2.22 -4.51 3.33
CA GLU A 62 -2.95 -5.71 3.72
C GLU A 62 -3.29 -5.64 5.21
N VAL A 63 -4.42 -6.22 5.59
CA VAL A 63 -4.83 -6.39 6.99
C VAL A 63 -5.23 -7.83 7.24
N GLU A 64 -4.72 -8.39 8.33
CA GLU A 64 -5.09 -9.71 8.83
C GLU A 64 -5.74 -9.55 10.21
N SER A 65 -6.89 -10.20 10.40
CA SER A 65 -7.62 -10.25 11.67
C SER A 65 -8.20 -11.65 11.88
N ILE A 66 -8.94 -11.84 12.98
CA ILE A 66 -9.71 -13.07 13.21
C ILE A 66 -10.76 -13.35 12.12
N GLU A 67 -11.23 -12.31 11.42
CA GLU A 67 -12.18 -12.43 10.31
C GLU A 67 -11.49 -12.83 8.99
N GLY A 68 -10.16 -12.87 8.99
CA GLY A 68 -9.33 -13.29 7.87
C GLY A 68 -8.45 -12.17 7.32
N PHE A 69 -7.99 -12.39 6.09
CA PHE A 69 -7.04 -11.56 5.39
C PHE A 69 -7.72 -10.73 4.29
N ALA A 70 -7.38 -9.44 4.21
CA ALA A 70 -7.90 -8.55 3.18
C ALA A 70 -6.82 -7.62 2.61
N LYS A 71 -6.86 -7.44 1.28
CA LYS A 71 -6.19 -6.33 0.60
C LYS A 71 -7.03 -5.08 0.69
N VAL A 72 -6.39 -3.98 1.05
CA VAL A 72 -7.08 -2.78 1.49
C VAL A 72 -6.94 -1.66 0.48
N VAL A 73 -5.69 -1.26 0.19
CA VAL A 73 -5.36 -0.23 -0.81
C VAL A 73 -4.08 -0.56 -1.55
N THR A 74 -3.99 -0.04 -2.76
CA THR A 74 -2.77 0.08 -3.54
C THR A 74 -2.18 1.48 -3.34
N ILE A 75 -0.88 1.58 -3.16
CA ILE A 75 -0.16 2.84 -2.95
C ILE A 75 0.92 2.99 -4.00
N GLU A 76 0.99 4.17 -4.62
CA GLU A 76 2.04 4.51 -5.58
C GLU A 76 2.98 5.55 -4.98
N VAL A 77 4.28 5.24 -5.03
CA VAL A 77 5.35 6.12 -4.56
C VAL A 77 6.21 6.52 -5.75
N ARG A 78 6.44 7.83 -5.93
CA ARG A 78 7.49 8.33 -6.82
C ARG A 78 8.84 8.21 -6.12
N ASN A 79 9.70 7.35 -6.64
CA ASN A 79 10.95 6.97 -5.96
C ASN A 79 11.91 8.17 -5.82
N ASN A 80 12.02 9.00 -6.87
CA ASN A 80 12.94 10.14 -6.91
C ASN A 80 12.68 11.19 -5.83
N SER A 81 11.42 11.36 -5.45
CA SER A 81 10.94 12.42 -4.57
C SER A 81 10.43 11.89 -3.24
N ARG A 82 10.51 10.56 -3.05
CA ARG A 82 9.98 9.81 -1.90
C ARG A 82 8.55 10.26 -1.56
N LEU A 83 7.72 10.35 -2.59
CA LEU A 83 6.38 10.95 -2.50
C LEU A 83 5.31 9.89 -2.77
N ILE A 84 4.46 9.63 -1.78
CA ILE A 84 3.20 8.92 -1.94
C ILE A 84 2.27 9.84 -2.74
N CYS A 85 2.05 9.51 -4.01
CA CYS A 85 1.31 10.36 -4.94
C CYS A 85 -0.08 9.83 -5.29
N GLN A 86 -0.38 8.58 -4.91
CA GLN A 86 -1.71 8.00 -5.10
C GLN A 86 -1.95 6.86 -4.11
N VAL A 87 -3.17 6.80 -3.56
CA VAL A 87 -3.67 5.72 -2.73
C VAL A 87 -5.07 5.38 -3.21
N ARG A 88 -5.31 4.11 -3.57
CA ARG A 88 -6.60 3.66 -4.12
C ARG A 88 -7.01 2.32 -3.56
N GLY A 89 -8.21 2.25 -3.01
CA GLY A 89 -8.85 0.98 -2.67
C GLY A 89 -9.45 0.29 -3.90
N LYS A 90 -10.15 -0.81 -3.64
CA LYS A 90 -10.87 -1.58 -4.66
C LYS A 90 -11.81 -0.67 -5.49
N ALA A 91 -11.80 -0.86 -6.81
CA ALA A 91 -12.56 -0.04 -7.76
C ALA A 91 -12.28 1.48 -7.65
N ASN A 92 -11.00 1.83 -7.41
CA ASN A 92 -10.51 3.22 -7.31
C ASN A 92 -11.13 4.06 -6.19
N ARG A 93 -11.77 3.45 -5.18
CA ARG A 93 -12.27 4.19 -4.01
C ARG A 93 -11.13 4.95 -3.31
N LEU A 94 -11.49 6.07 -2.69
CA LEU A 94 -10.56 6.80 -1.84
C LEU A 94 -10.21 5.99 -0.58
N ALA A 95 -9.05 6.31 -0.01
CA ALA A 95 -8.65 5.75 1.27
C ALA A 95 -9.56 6.25 2.38
N ILE A 96 -9.96 5.37 3.29
CA ILE A 96 -10.71 5.78 4.48
C ILE A 96 -9.76 6.26 5.58
N GLU A 97 -10.28 6.96 6.58
CA GLU A 97 -9.51 7.54 7.67
C GLU A 97 -8.57 6.54 8.38
N LYS A 98 -9.02 5.29 8.56
CA LYS A 98 -8.21 4.25 9.18
C LYS A 98 -6.97 3.91 8.33
N GLU A 99 -7.15 3.79 7.02
CA GLU A 99 -6.10 3.48 6.04
C GLU A 99 -5.10 4.63 5.97
N ARG A 100 -5.62 5.88 5.93
CA ARG A 100 -4.80 7.10 5.97
C ARG A 100 -3.90 7.16 7.19
N ARG A 101 -4.39 6.78 8.38
CA ARG A 101 -3.56 6.71 9.60
C ARG A 101 -2.43 5.68 9.50
N VAL A 102 -2.67 4.52 8.88
CA VAL A 102 -1.62 3.51 8.67
C VAL A 102 -0.59 4.01 7.66
N ILE A 103 -1.05 4.66 6.59
CA ILE A 103 -0.18 5.27 5.56
C ILE A 103 0.66 6.40 6.16
N GLN A 104 0.10 7.24 7.03
CA GLN A 104 0.82 8.30 7.74
C GLN A 104 1.96 7.71 8.59
N ARG A 105 1.68 6.65 9.36
CA ARG A 105 2.71 5.94 10.14
C ARG A 105 3.82 5.37 9.26
N TRP A 106 3.45 4.75 8.15
CA TRP A 106 4.45 4.26 7.19
C TRP A 106 5.27 5.39 6.59
N ALA A 107 4.64 6.50 6.22
CA ALA A 107 5.33 7.65 5.65
C ALA A 107 6.34 8.22 6.65
N GLU A 108 5.98 8.33 7.92
CA GLU A 108 6.89 8.75 9.00
C GLU A 108 8.05 7.77 9.17
N SER A 109 7.78 6.48 9.30
CA SER A 109 8.82 5.46 9.54
C SER A 109 9.77 5.29 8.35
N ALA A 110 9.24 5.42 7.13
CA ALA A 110 10.01 5.24 5.91
C ALA A 110 10.60 6.56 5.38
N GLY A 111 10.30 7.73 5.99
CA GLY A 111 10.76 9.04 5.52
C GLY A 111 10.17 9.44 4.16
N LEU A 112 8.89 9.15 3.94
CA LEU A 112 8.13 9.52 2.75
C LEU A 112 7.28 10.77 3.02
N ARG A 113 7.01 11.51 1.95
CA ARG A 113 6.03 12.60 1.95
C ARG A 113 4.71 12.10 1.38
N ILE A 114 3.60 12.70 1.79
CA ILE A 114 2.27 12.43 1.24
C ILE A 114 1.81 13.66 0.46
N ALA A 115 1.34 13.46 -0.78
CA ALA A 115 0.79 14.55 -1.55
C ALA A 115 -0.55 15.03 -0.93
N SER A 116 -0.81 16.33 -0.98
CA SER A 116 -1.97 16.97 -0.32
C SER A 116 -3.34 16.53 -0.84
N TYR A 117 -3.39 15.88 -2.01
CA TYR A 117 -4.60 15.47 -2.71
C TYR A 117 -4.89 13.96 -2.60
N VAL A 118 -4.15 13.25 -1.73
CA VAL A 118 -4.24 11.79 -1.53
C VAL A 118 -5.31 11.40 -0.51
#